data_AF-G4ZDX6-F1
#
_entry.id   AF-G4ZDX6-F1
#
_cell.length_a   1.000
_cell.length_b   1.000
_cell.length_c   1.000
_cell.angle_alpha   90.00
_cell.angle_beta   90.00
_cell.angle_gamma   90.00
#
_symmetry.space_group_name_H-M   'P 1'
#
loop_
_entity.id
_entity.type
_entity.pdbx_description
1 polymer ?
#
loop_
_entity_poly.entity_id
_entity_poly.type
_entity_poly.pdbx_seq_one_letter_code
_entity_poly.pdbx_strand_id
1 'polypeptide(L)'
;SASNTIVKTRLNGWYNCYDYTFSDEGSPNEEESECATFNAPLCYPGICETPEFADPTIDVFVKRMPATNGDPKTTTNVWLLQGGPGYSSS
;
A
#
# COMPACT_ATOMS: atom_id res chain seq x y z
N SER A 1 -2.25 19.35 28.22
CA SER A 1 -1.81 19.83 26.88
C SER A 1 -2.15 18.76 25.87
N ALA A 2 -3.14 18.99 25.01
CA ALA A 2 -3.48 18.06 23.95
C ALA A 2 -2.44 18.20 22.84
N SER A 3 -1.60 17.18 22.66
CA SER A 3 -0.69 17.12 21.52
C SER A 3 -1.53 17.10 20.26
N ASN A 4 -1.42 18.17 19.48
CA ASN A 4 -2.02 18.31 18.17
C ASN A 4 -1.29 17.37 17.22
N THR A 5 -1.56 16.07 17.34
CA THR A 5 -1.03 15.05 16.44
C THR A 5 -1.69 15.29 15.11
N ILE A 6 -0.99 15.99 14.21
CA ILE A 6 -1.22 15.88 12.78
C ILE A 6 -1.35 14.38 12.54
N VAL A 7 -2.56 13.92 12.22
CA VAL A 7 -2.74 12.59 11.66
C VAL A 7 -2.05 12.70 10.30
N LYS A 8 -0.72 12.54 10.27
CA LYS A 8 -0.02 12.22 9.04
C LYS A 8 -0.71 10.94 8.60
N THR A 9 -1.51 11.05 7.55
CA THR A 9 -2.15 9.89 6.96
C THR A 9 -1.02 8.91 6.70
N ARG A 10 -1.08 7.72 7.31
CA ARG A 10 -0.05 6.69 7.13
C ARG A 10 0.08 6.29 5.67
N LEU A 11 -0.97 6.54 4.88
CA LEU A 11 -0.97 6.42 3.43
C LEU A 11 -0.55 7.75 2.78
N ASN A 12 0.39 7.68 1.83
CA ASN A 12 0.87 8.82 1.04
C ASN A 12 -0.11 9.30 -0.07
N GLY A 13 -1.24 8.61 -0.24
CA GLY A 13 -2.22 8.88 -1.29
C GLY A 13 -2.08 7.92 -2.47
N TRP A 14 -3.17 7.75 -3.22
CA TRP A 14 -3.22 6.88 -4.38
C TRP A 14 -2.71 7.61 -5.63
N TYR A 15 -1.86 6.96 -6.42
CA TYR A 15 -1.39 7.44 -7.70
C TYR A 15 -1.42 6.33 -8.75
N ASN A 16 -1.63 6.67 -10.02
CA ASN A 16 -1.66 5.71 -11.11
C ASN A 16 -0.33 4.95 -11.20
N CYS A 17 -0.40 3.65 -11.43
CA CYS A 17 0.77 2.80 -11.65
C CYS A 17 0.44 1.68 -12.64
N TYR A 18 1.47 1.07 -13.22
CA TYR A 18 1.30 0.03 -14.23
C TYR A 18 0.66 -1.24 -13.67
N ASP A 19 -0.20 -1.85 -14.49
CA ASP A 19 -0.81 -3.15 -14.22
C ASP A 19 0.24 -4.28 -14.21
N TYR A 20 1.34 -4.13 -14.93
CA TYR A 20 2.42 -5.12 -15.00
C TYR A 20 3.80 -4.47 -14.88
N THR A 21 4.74 -5.17 -14.23
CA THR A 21 6.12 -4.70 -14.04
C THR A 21 6.95 -4.76 -15.33
N PHE A 22 6.50 -5.53 -16.32
CA PHE A 22 7.08 -5.62 -17.66
C PHE A 22 5.97 -5.34 -18.67
N SER A 23 6.14 -4.29 -19.47
CA SER A 23 5.24 -3.95 -20.55
C SER A 23 5.51 -4.87 -21.75
N ASP A 24 4.56 -5.74 -22.11
CA ASP A 24 4.48 -6.19 -23.49
C ASP A 24 4.02 -4.96 -24.30
N GLU A 25 4.82 -4.55 -25.30
CA GLU A 25 4.56 -3.35 -26.08
C GLU A 25 3.13 -3.35 -26.67
N GLY A 26 2.26 -2.49 -26.11
CA GLY A 26 1.13 -1.93 -26.83
C GLY A 26 -0.27 -2.46 -26.53
N SER A 27 -0.67 -2.57 -25.26
CA SER A 27 -2.12 -2.57 -24.97
C SER A 27 -2.60 -1.16 -24.61
N PRO A 28 -3.68 -0.63 -25.22
CA PRO A 28 -4.04 0.79 -25.11
C PRO A 28 -4.86 1.14 -23.85
N ASN A 29 -4.96 0.23 -22.87
CA ASN A 29 -5.96 0.31 -21.78
C ASN A 29 -5.40 0.05 -20.36
N GLU A 30 -4.08 0.16 -20.12
CA GLU A 30 -3.38 -0.52 -19.00
C GLU A 30 -3.07 0.30 -17.74
N GLU A 31 -3.91 1.28 -17.40
CA GLU A 31 -3.71 2.11 -16.19
C GLU A 31 -4.98 2.17 -15.32
N GLU A 32 -5.54 1.01 -14.96
CA GLU A 32 -6.59 0.94 -13.94
C GLU A 32 -6.02 0.74 -12.53
N SER A 33 -4.74 0.39 -12.39
CA SER A 33 -4.12 0.22 -11.08
C SER A 33 -3.71 1.53 -10.41
N GLU A 34 -3.94 1.58 -9.11
CA GLU A 34 -3.47 2.64 -8.23
C GLU A 34 -2.52 2.07 -7.18
N CYS A 35 -1.43 2.78 -6.93
CA CYS A 35 -0.41 2.41 -5.96
C CYS A 35 -0.35 3.43 -4.83
N ALA A 36 0.12 2.96 -3.68
CA ALA A 36 0.39 3.79 -2.53
C ALA A 36 1.43 3.13 -1.62
N THR A 37 2.03 3.93 -0.76
CA THR A 37 2.89 3.49 0.33
C THR A 37 2.20 3.77 1.65
N PHE A 38 2.03 2.72 2.45
CA PHE A 38 1.55 2.78 3.82
C PHE A 38 2.73 2.68 4.78
N ASN A 39 2.96 3.73 5.56
CA ASN A 39 3.97 3.75 6.60
C ASN A 39 3.42 3.08 7.87
N ALA A 40 3.91 1.88 8.16
CA ALA A 40 3.54 1.07 9.32
C ALA A 40 4.61 1.16 10.41
N PRO A 41 4.25 1.04 11.70
CA PRO A 41 5.27 0.94 12.74
C PRO A 41 6.06 -0.37 12.60
N LEU A 42 7.38 -0.31 12.80
CA LEU A 42 8.23 -1.49 12.88
C LEU A 42 7.87 -2.33 14.10
N CYS A 43 7.58 -1.65 15.23
CA CYS A 43 7.11 -2.26 16.46
C CYS A 43 5.76 -1.67 16.89
N TYR A 44 4.75 -2.52 17.03
CA TYR A 44 3.48 -2.09 17.61
C TYR A 44 3.57 -1.97 19.14
N PRO A 45 2.93 -0.95 19.75
CA PRO A 45 2.93 -0.78 21.20
C PRO A 45 2.46 -2.04 21.93
N GLY A 46 3.23 -2.47 22.93
CA GLY A 46 2.94 -3.66 23.73
C GLY A 46 3.43 -4.99 23.14
N ILE A 47 4.03 -4.98 21.94
CA ILE A 47 4.64 -6.18 21.34
C ILE A 47 6.17 -6.11 21.39
N CYS A 48 6.75 -4.99 20.97
CA CYS A 48 8.20 -4.76 21.01
C CYS A 48 8.53 -3.27 21.10
N GLU A 49 9.81 -2.97 21.34
CA GLU A 49 10.39 -1.64 21.24
C GLU A 49 11.28 -1.58 20.00
N THR A 50 11.15 -0.51 19.21
CA THR A 50 12.06 -0.26 18.10
C THR A 50 13.46 0.04 18.67
N PRO A 51 14.51 -0.69 18.24
CA PRO A 51 15.88 -0.37 18.63
C PRO A 51 16.28 1.05 18.22
N GLU A 52 17.12 1.72 19.03
CA GLU A 52 17.54 3.11 18.77
C GLU A 52 18.24 3.30 17.41
N PHE A 53 18.90 2.25 16.90
CA PHE A 53 19.59 2.29 15.60
C PHE A 53 18.65 2.13 14.39
N ALA A 54 17.39 1.74 14.59
CA ALA A 54 16.46 1.39 13.53
C ALA A 54 15.41 2.49 13.29
N ASP A 55 14.93 2.60 12.06
CA ASP A 55 13.75 3.41 11.77
C ASP A 55 12.53 2.81 12.52
N PRO A 56 11.74 3.61 13.25
CA PRO A 56 10.55 3.13 13.93
C PRO A 56 9.42 2.71 12.99
N THR A 57 9.58 2.89 11.68
CA THR A 57 8.59 2.61 10.67
C THR A 57 9.13 1.81 9.50
N ILE A 58 8.23 1.15 8.78
CA ILE A 58 8.50 0.48 7.51
C ILE A 58 7.51 0.98 6.46
N ASP A 59 7.97 1.03 5.22
CA ASP A 59 7.13 1.36 4.09
C ASP A 59 6.54 0.08 3.48
N VAL A 60 5.22 -0.02 3.50
CA VAL A 60 4.45 -1.10 2.89
C VAL A 60 3.89 -0.60 1.57
N PHE A 61 4.42 -1.10 0.47
CA PHE A 61 3.89 -0.81 -0.86
C PHE A 61 2.61 -1.62 -1.10
N VAL A 62 1.57 -0.96 -1.58
CA VAL A 62 0.30 -1.58 -1.97
C VAL A 62 -0.10 -1.14 -3.37
N LYS A 63 -0.69 -2.07 -4.10
CA LYS A 63 -1.32 -1.84 -5.40
C LYS A 63 -2.77 -2.30 -5.31
N ARG A 64 -3.69 -1.52 -5.86
CA ARG A 64 -5.10 -1.86 -5.95
C ARG A 64 -5.60 -1.68 -7.38
N MET A 65 -6.56 -2.51 -7.75
CA MET A 65 -7.36 -2.35 -8.97
C MET A 65 -8.78 -1.99 -8.51
N PRO A 66 -9.25 -0.74 -8.72
CA PRO A 66 -10.60 -0.33 -8.37
C PRO A 66 -11.64 -1.18 -9.10
N ALA A 67 -12.81 -1.39 -8.47
CA ALA A 67 -13.88 -2.15 -9.09
C ALA A 67 -14.41 -1.43 -10.33
N THR A 68 -14.41 -2.10 -11.48
CA THR A 68 -14.98 -1.57 -12.73
C THR A 68 -16.51 -1.66 -12.78
N ASN A 69 -17.11 -2.49 -11.93
CA ASN A 69 -18.55 -2.63 -11.77
C ASN A 69 -19.00 -2.12 -10.40
N GLY A 70 -19.90 -1.13 -10.37
CA GLY A 70 -20.41 -0.50 -9.16
C GLY A 70 -19.60 0.74 -8.73
N ASP A 71 -19.80 1.21 -7.49
CA ASP A 71 -19.03 2.33 -6.92
C ASP A 71 -17.78 1.82 -6.21
N PRO A 72 -16.55 2.12 -6.71
CA PRO A 72 -15.29 1.68 -6.11
C PRO A 72 -15.10 2.06 -4.64
N LYS A 73 -15.83 3.08 -4.14
CA LYS A 73 -15.74 3.51 -2.74
C LYS A 73 -16.54 2.64 -1.79
N THR A 74 -17.49 1.84 -2.30
CA THR A 74 -18.42 1.05 -1.49
C THR A 74 -18.35 -0.45 -1.77
N THR A 75 -17.81 -0.83 -2.93
CA THR A 75 -17.63 -2.24 -3.29
C THR A 75 -16.59 -2.91 -2.37
N THR A 76 -16.82 -4.19 -2.05
CA THR A 76 -15.94 -4.99 -1.18
C THR A 76 -14.53 -5.14 -1.77
N ASN A 77 -13.52 -4.93 -0.94
CA ASN A 77 -12.12 -5.18 -1.31
C ASN A 77 -11.77 -6.67 -1.19
N VAL A 78 -11.02 -7.19 -2.16
CA VAL A 78 -10.39 -8.52 -2.09
C VAL A 78 -8.88 -8.32 -1.95
N TRP A 79 -8.29 -8.91 -0.91
CA TRP A 79 -6.85 -8.81 -0.66
C TRP A 79 -6.15 -10.07 -1.15
N LEU A 80 -5.19 -9.89 -2.04
CA LEU A 80 -4.32 -10.95 -2.53
C LEU A 80 -2.95 -10.78 -1.87
N LEU A 81 -2.51 -11.82 -1.18
CA LEU A 81 -1.19 -11.92 -0.56
C LEU A 81 -0.48 -13.10 -1.21
N GLN A 82 -0.19 -12.98 -2.50
CA GLN A 82 0.49 -14.03 -3.25
C GLN A 82 1.99 -13.92 -3.04
N GLY A 83 2.67 -15.05 -2.78
CA GLY A 83 4.12 -15.10 -2.60
C GLY A 83 4.58 -16.13 -1.57
N GLY A 84 5.87 -16.05 -1.24
CA GLY A 84 6.50 -16.63 -0.05
C GLY A 84 7.28 -15.52 0.68
N PRO A 85 7.99 -15.80 1.79
CA PRO A 85 8.79 -14.78 2.46
C PRO A 85 9.78 -14.12 1.48
N GLY A 86 9.69 -12.80 1.32
CA GLY A 86 10.57 -12.01 0.46
C GLY A 86 10.14 -11.84 -1.00
N TYR A 87 9.07 -12.50 -1.47
CA TYR A 87 8.49 -12.24 -2.78
C TYR A 87 7.41 -11.17 -2.68
N SER A 88 7.41 -10.22 -3.63
CA SER A 88 6.29 -9.29 -3.79
C SER A 88 5.07 -10.04 -4.34
N SER A 89 3.88 -9.60 -3.93
CA SER A 89 2.66 -10.05 -4.60
C SER A 89 2.64 -9.51 -6.03
N SER A 90 2.47 -10.44 -6.98
CA SER A 90 2.34 -10.17 -8.40
C SER A 90 1.02 -9.50 -8.72
#